data_AF-A0A382TD05-F1
#
_entry.id   AF-A0A382TD05-F1
#
_cell.length_a   1.000
_cell.length_b   1.000
_cell.length_c   1.000
_cell.angle_alpha   90.00
_cell.angle_beta   90.00
_cell.angle_gamma   90.00
#
_symmetry.space_group_name_H-M   'P 1'
#
loop_
_entity.id
_entity.type
_entity.pdbx_description
1 polymer ?
#
loop_
_entity_poly.entity_id
_entity_poly.type
_entity_poly.pdbx_seq_one_letter_code
_entity_poly.pdbx_strand_id
1 'polypeptide(L)'
;MLKVKCYSGYKMNERPMAFTIQGRDYQVAGIIDRWYGEGSAYFKVEADDKNIYLLKYDERKDDWELIFYQNPGRLMTAQLTECAGFHPIFRPVSRAAVPKRYTPLN
;
A
#
# COMPACT_ATOMS: atom_id res chain seq x y z
N MET A 1 0.06 -12.62 15.82
CA MET A 1 0.77 -11.80 16.81
C MET A 1 1.83 -11.01 16.07
N LEU A 2 1.83 -9.68 16.21
CA LEU A 2 2.86 -8.78 15.67
C LEU A 2 3.94 -8.63 16.74
N LYS A 3 5.20 -8.89 16.38
CA LYS A 3 6.33 -8.67 17.30
C LYS A 3 7.22 -7.59 16.72
N VAL A 4 7.45 -6.50 17.45
CA VAL A 4 8.31 -5.41 16.98
C VAL A 4 9.59 -5.42 17.81
N LYS A 5 10.73 -5.39 17.11
CA LYS A 5 12.06 -5.23 17.71
C LYS A 5 12.38 -3.73 17.72
N CYS A 6 12.36 -3.14 18.90
CA CYS A 6 12.79 -1.76 19.13
C CYS A 6 14.29 -1.72 19.48
N TYR A 7 15.01 -0.70 19.02
CA TYR A 7 16.35 -0.44 19.51
C TYR A 7 16.28 0.25 20.87
N SER A 8 16.77 -0.39 21.92
CA SER A 8 16.80 0.11 23.30
C SER A 8 18.14 0.79 23.69
N GLY A 9 18.90 1.28 22.70
CA GLY A 9 20.18 1.93 22.95
C GLY A 9 20.02 3.39 23.41
N TYR A 10 20.13 3.60 24.72
CA TYR A 10 20.56 4.83 25.39
C TYR A 10 20.09 6.16 24.74
N LYS A 11 18.99 6.71 25.27
CA LYS A 11 18.32 8.01 24.96
C LYS A 11 17.14 7.94 23.98
N MET A 12 15.95 7.82 24.57
CA MET A 12 14.74 8.61 24.26
C MET A 12 14.14 8.57 22.85
N ASN A 13 14.63 7.74 21.92
CA ASN A 13 14.05 7.58 20.59
C ASN A 13 13.93 6.08 20.25
N GLU A 14 13.06 5.35 20.96
CA GLU A 14 12.70 3.99 20.56
C GLU A 14 12.11 4.03 19.15
N ARG A 15 12.80 3.38 18.22
CA ARG A 15 12.41 3.29 16.82
C ARG A 15 12.24 1.81 16.45
N PRO A 16 11.15 1.45 15.76
CA PRO A 16 11.00 0.09 15.25
C PRO A 16 12.11 -0.17 14.23
N MET A 17 12.94 -1.19 14.49
CA MET A 17 14.01 -1.61 13.57
C MET A 17 13.59 -2.79 12.71
N ALA A 18 12.80 -3.69 13.28
CA ALA A 18 12.30 -4.86 12.58
C ALA A 18 10.97 -5.29 13.20
N PHE A 19 10.14 -5.97 12.42
CA PHE A 19 8.90 -6.53 12.93
C PHE A 19 8.59 -7.88 12.30
N THR A 20 7.92 -8.74 13.05
CA THR A 20 7.49 -10.07 12.61
C THR A 20 5.97 -10.07 12.45
N ILE A 21 5.49 -10.35 11.24
CA ILE A 21 4.07 -10.52 10.93
C ILE A 21 3.85 -11.92 10.37
N GLN A 22 2.94 -12.69 10.99
CA GLN A 22 2.57 -14.05 10.54
C GLN A 22 3.79 -14.99 10.35
N GLY A 23 4.81 -14.87 11.21
CA GLY A 23 6.02 -15.69 11.14
C GLY A 23 7.04 -15.25 10.08
N ARG A 24 6.83 -14.11 9.42
CA ARG A 24 7.80 -13.48 8.52
C ARG A 24 8.41 -12.25 9.19
N ASP A 25 9.72 -12.16 9.15
CA ASP A 25 10.49 -11.02 9.66
C ASP A 25 10.70 -10.00 8.54
N TYR A 26 10.48 -8.73 8.86
CA TYR A 26 10.67 -7.58 7.98
C TYR A 26 11.61 -6.59 8.66
N GLN A 27 12.64 -6.16 7.93
CA GLN A 27 13.51 -5.08 8.39
C GLN A 27 12.90 -3.73 8.03
N VAL A 28 12.88 -2.79 8.96
CA VAL A 28 12.45 -1.41 8.69
C VAL A 28 13.57 -0.72 7.92
N ALA A 29 13.35 -0.49 6.62
CA ALA A 29 14.27 0.23 5.75
C ALA A 29 14.24 1.74 6.04
N GLY A 30 13.07 2.27 6.42
CA GLY A 30 12.92 3.68 6.76
C GLY A 30 11.62 3.98 7.50
N ILE A 31 11.63 4.99 8.35
CA ILE A 31 10.41 5.54 8.97
C ILE A 31 9.95 6.69 8.10
N ILE A 32 8.80 6.52 7.46
CA ILE A 32 8.19 7.54 6.59
C ILE A 32 7.57 8.64 7.44
N ASP A 33 6.86 8.26 8.50
CA ASP A 33 6.17 9.21 9.36
C ASP A 33 5.94 8.61 10.75
N ARG A 34 5.76 9.48 11.76
CA ARG A 34 5.44 9.10 13.14
C ARG A 34 4.49 10.12 13.75
N TRP A 35 3.47 9.64 14.46
CA TRP A 35 2.56 10.50 15.20
C TRP A 35 2.10 9.85 16.50
N TYR A 36 1.76 10.69 17.47
CA TYR A 36 1.31 10.28 18.79
C TYR A 36 -0.17 10.64 18.94
N GLY A 37 -0.97 9.68 19.38
CA GLY A 37 -2.33 9.85 19.85
C GLY A 37 -2.39 9.71 21.36
N GLU A 38 -3.61 9.73 21.91
CA GLU A 38 -3.83 9.57 23.35
C GLU A 38 -3.56 8.12 23.79
N GLY A 39 -2.39 7.86 24.37
CA GLY A 39 -1.99 6.51 24.81
C GLY A 39 -1.65 5.57 23.66
N SER A 40 -1.36 6.10 22.47
CA SER A 40 -0.99 5.29 21.30
C SER A 40 0.03 6.01 20.45
N ALA A 41 1.03 5.29 19.96
CA ALA A 41 2.00 5.80 19.01
C ALA A 41 1.81 5.11 17.66
N TYR A 42 1.94 5.85 16.58
CA TYR A 42 1.77 5.35 15.22
C TYR A 42 3.04 5.58 14.43
N PHE A 43 3.44 4.56 13.68
CA PHE A 43 4.66 4.54 12.89
C PHE A 43 4.35 4.05 11.49
N LYS A 44 4.49 4.94 10.51
CA LYS A 44 4.46 4.58 9.09
C LYS A 44 5.88 4.25 8.66
N VAL A 45 6.10 3.03 8.22
CA VAL A 45 7.43 2.49 7.91
C VAL A 45 7.46 1.87 6.52
N GLU A 46 8.58 2.03 5.82
CA GLU A 46 8.95 1.26 4.63
C GLU A 46 9.78 0.07 5.10
N ALA A 47 9.42 -1.14 4.66
CA ALA A 47 10.21 -2.34 4.91
C ALA A 47 11.19 -2.64 3.76
N ASP A 48 12.11 -3.57 3.99
CA ASP A 48 13.07 -4.08 3.01
C ASP A 48 12.42 -4.63 1.72
N ASP A 49 11.20 -5.13 1.81
CA ASP A 49 10.39 -5.63 0.69
C ASP A 49 9.71 -4.53 -0.15
N LYS A 50 10.04 -3.26 0.11
CA LYS A 50 9.46 -2.07 -0.54
C LYS A 50 7.96 -1.86 -0.29
N ASN A 51 7.41 -2.53 0.72
CA ASN A 51 6.04 -2.30 1.16
C ASN A 51 5.98 -1.28 2.29
N ILE A 52 4.82 -0.65 2.41
CA ILE A 52 4.54 0.37 3.42
C ILE A 52 3.61 -0.23 4.47
N TYR A 53 3.99 -0.07 5.73
CA TYR A 53 3.26 -0.57 6.89
C TYR A 53 2.93 0.58 7.83
N LEU A 54 1.74 0.53 8.43
CA LEU A 54 1.35 1.39 9.54
C LEU A 54 1.20 0.54 10.80
N LEU A 55 2.12 0.75 11.73
CA LEU A 55 2.13 0.09 13.02
C LEU A 55 1.55 1.04 14.07
N LYS A 56 0.68 0.53 14.93
CA LYS A 56 0.20 1.22 16.12
C LYS A 56 0.77 0.50 17.34
N TYR A 57 1.37 1.25 18.23
CA TYR A 57 1.76 0.82 19.57
C TYR A 57 0.73 1.34 20.56
N ASP A 58 0.13 0.44 21.33
CA ASP A 58 -0.79 0.76 22.43
C ASP A 58 0.00 0.78 23.74
N GLU A 59 0.21 1.97 24.29
CA GLU A 59 1.03 2.16 25.50
C GLU A 59 0.37 1.54 26.74
N ARG A 60 -0.96 1.36 26.73
CA ARG A 60 -1.69 0.79 27.87
C ARG A 60 -1.58 -0.74 27.91
N LYS A 61 -1.52 -1.36 26.74
CA LYS A 61 -1.43 -2.82 26.58
C LYS A 61 -0.01 -3.31 26.35
N ASP A 62 0.93 -2.40 26.09
CA ASP A 62 2.29 -2.71 25.64
C ASP A 62 2.30 -3.62 24.39
N ASP A 63 1.33 -3.41 23.51
CA ASP A 63 1.09 -4.26 22.35
C ASP A 63 1.22 -3.49 21.04
N TRP A 64 1.64 -4.21 20.00
CA TRP A 64 1.73 -3.70 18.65
C TRP A 64 0.61 -4.25 17.76
N GLU A 65 -0.01 -3.38 16.98
CA GLU A 65 -1.06 -3.70 16.02
C GLU A 65 -0.69 -3.20 14.61
N LEU A 66 -0.96 -4.02 13.59
CA LEU A 66 -0.86 -3.60 12.20
C LEU A 66 -2.18 -2.96 11.79
N ILE A 67 -2.16 -1.65 11.54
CA ILE A 67 -3.35 -0.89 11.14
C ILE A 67 -3.54 -0.92 9.62
N PHE A 68 -2.45 -0.81 8.87
CA PHE A 68 -2.51 -0.71 7.42
C PHE A 68 -1.27 -1.30 6.76
N TYR A 69 -1.47 -1.87 5.58
CA TYR A 69 -0.43 -2.42 4.73
C TYR A 69 -0.70 -2.05 3.28
N GLN A 70 0.32 -1.56 2.58
CA GLN A 70 0.26 -1.25 1.16
C GLN A 70 1.45 -1.86 0.45
N ASN A 71 1.15 -2.53 -0.66
CA ASN A 71 2.15 -3.09 -1.58
C ASN A 71 2.07 -2.34 -2.91
N PRO A 72 2.95 -1.34 -3.14
CA PRO A 72 2.96 -0.58 -4.39
C PRO A 72 3.18 -1.47 -5.63
N GLY A 73 4.03 -2.49 -5.51
CA GLY A 73 4.34 -3.41 -6.61
C GLY A 73 3.12 -4.23 -7.06
N ARG A 74 2.23 -4.61 -6.14
CA ARG A 74 1.01 -5.36 -6.47
C ARG A 74 -0.02 -4.49 -7.19
N LEU A 75 -0.07 -3.19 -6.88
CA LEU A 75 -0.97 -2.24 -7.55
C LEU A 75 -0.55 -2.02 -9.02
N MET A 76 0.75 -1.97 -9.31
CA MET A 76 1.25 -1.87 -10.69
C MET A 76 0.95 -3.13 -11.52
N THR A 77 1.09 -4.33 -10.94
CA THR A 77 0.77 -5.59 -11.63
C THR A 77 -0.73 -5.74 -11.93
N ALA A 78 -1.60 -5.27 -11.03
CA ALA A 78 -3.04 -5.28 -11.26
C ALA A 78 -3.43 -4.36 -12.43
N GLN A 79 -2.82 -3.18 -12.52
CA GLN A 79 -3.12 -2.21 -13.57
C GLN A 79 -2.54 -2.58 -14.95
N LEU A 80 -1.39 -3.25 -14.99
CA LEU A 80 -0.83 -3.76 -16.25
C LEU A 80 -1.65 -4.94 -16.82
N THR A 81 -2.37 -5.69 -15.98
CA THR A 81 -3.28 -6.75 -16.44
C THR A 81 -4.49 -6.18 -17.17
N GLU A 82 -4.96 -4.98 -16.81
CA GLU A 82 -6.04 -4.28 -17.54
C GLU A 82 -5.60 -3.75 -18.92
N CYS A 83 -4.30 -3.50 -19.12
CA CYS A 83 -3.76 -3.07 -20.42
C CYS A 83 -3.49 -4.25 -21.38
N ALA A 84 -3.47 -5.50 -20.87
CA ALA A 84 -3.23 -6.70 -21.67
C ALA A 84 -4.54 -7.39 -22.10
N GLY A 85 -5.35 -6.69 -22.89
CA GLY A 85 -6.09 -7.27 -24.02
C GLY A 85 -6.96 -8.53 -23.85
N PHE A 86 -7.62 -8.78 -22.71
CA PHE A 86 -8.62 -9.86 -22.64
C PHE A 86 -9.84 -9.51 -21.78
N HIS A 87 -10.78 -8.75 -22.35
CA HIS A 87 -12.09 -8.49 -21.75
C HIS A 87 -13.15 -9.38 -22.43
N PRO A 88 -13.73 -10.42 -21.79
CA PRO A 88 -14.66 -11.36 -22.44
C PRO A 88 -16.08 -10.81 -22.69
N ILE A 89 -16.29 -9.49 -22.64
CA ILE A 89 -17.64 -8.89 -22.67
C ILE A 89 -17.84 -7.80 -23.73
N PHE A 90 -16.84 -7.46 -24.54
CA PHE A 90 -17.04 -6.53 -25.64
C PHE A 90 -17.52 -7.26 -26.89
N ARG A 91 -18.82 -7.22 -27.15
CA ARG A 91 -19.38 -7.55 -28.47
C ARG A 91 -18.92 -6.49 -29.48
N PRO A 92 -18.30 -6.85 -30.61
CA PRO A 92 -18.13 -5.92 -31.72
C PRO A 92 -19.50 -5.68 -32.36
N VAL A 93 -19.99 -4.43 -32.35
CA VAL A 93 -21.04 -4.02 -33.29
C VAL A 93 -20.40 -3.96 -34.67
N SER A 94 -20.79 -4.90 -35.53
CA SER A 94 -20.39 -4.93 -36.94
C SER A 94 -20.97 -3.75 -37.70
N ARG A 95 -20.09 -3.14 -38.49
CA ARG A 95 -20.25 -2.17 -39.57
C ARG A 95 -21.51 -2.34 -40.43
N ALA A 96 -22.17 -1.24 -40.76
CA ALA A 96 -22.72 -1.02 -42.10
C ALA A 96 -22.60 0.46 -42.47
N ALA A 97 -21.92 0.71 -43.59
CA ALA A 97 -21.77 2.02 -44.23
C ALA A 97 -22.95 2.30 -45.16
N VAL A 98 -23.43 3.55 -45.26
CA VAL A 98 -23.93 4.17 -46.51
C VAL A 98 -23.72 5.71 -46.43
N PRO A 99 -23.35 6.41 -47.53
CA PRO A 99 -22.77 7.76 -47.49
C PRO A 99 -23.66 8.90 -48.02
N LYS A 100 -23.11 10.12 -47.92
CA LYS A 100 -23.46 11.40 -48.57
C LYS A 100 -24.55 12.23 -47.85
N ARG A 101 -24.57 13.57 -47.83
CA ARG A 101 -24.01 14.63 -48.70
C ARG A 101 -23.69 15.88 -47.86
N TYR A 102 -22.80 16.71 -48.40
CA TYR A 102 -22.51 18.08 -47.98
C TYR A 102 -23.63 19.04 -48.45
N THR A 103 -24.06 19.97 -47.60
CA THR A 103 -24.64 21.26 -48.02
C THR A 103 -24.35 22.30 -46.92
N PRO A 104 -23.66 23.42 -47.22
CA PRO A 104 -23.67 24.58 -46.35
C PRO A 104 -24.87 25.47 -46.72
N LEU A 105 -25.58 26.01 -45.71
CA LEU A 105 -26.48 27.14 -45.90
C LEU A 105 -25.82 28.39 -45.31
N ASN A 106 -25.92 29.49 -46.07
CA ASN A 106 -25.47 30.85 -45.79
C ASN A 106 -25.61 31.31 -44.34
#